data_AF-A0A494UL04-F1
#
_entry.id   AF-A0A494UL04-F1
#
_cell.length_a   1.000
_cell.length_b   1.000
_cell.length_c   1.000
_cell.angle_alpha   90.00
_cell.angle_beta   90.00
_cell.angle_gamma   90.00
#
_symmetry.space_group_name_H-M   'P 1'
#
loop_
_entity.id
_entity.type
_entity.pdbx_description
1 polymer ?
#
loop_
_entity_poly.entity_id
_entity_poly.type
_entity_poly.pdbx_seq_one_letter_code
_entity_poly.pdbx_strand_id
1 'polypeptide(L)'
;MAWIGDARLAAGPEAAWYLETVFTPGEHLGTVYDDPTTPVVVTGVEEVTTIRIPSGRLVVDAPWHDDEAREYERGLPTKPPRELAVRIPPGTYRVEIAWTAGPYEFFGEHFDGVACAATRLRISDDPVIGWEMGLGIDDDIDRLQPGEQFRFYSDANVGCFADAGAWTALAAPFRTYVDGGPVSRDSEQLPGWCERVTDESRQADLVTFTAESGGVVWLGRAKTGDVAAIVVTSGMPGAKA
;
A
#
# COMPACT_ATOMS: atom_id res chain seq x y z
N MET A 1 -27.21 -9.89 6.77
CA MET A 1 -27.48 -8.44 6.75
C MET A 1 -26.57 -7.85 5.68
N ALA A 2 -27.02 -6.87 4.90
CA ALA A 2 -26.13 -6.15 3.98
C ALA A 2 -25.24 -5.22 4.80
N TRP A 3 -23.95 -5.14 4.46
CA TRP A 3 -23.03 -4.19 5.08
C TRP A 3 -23.52 -2.74 4.86
N ILE A 4 -23.44 -1.93 5.92
CA ILE A 4 -23.68 -0.49 5.90
C ILE A 4 -22.43 0.14 6.54
N GLY A 5 -21.55 0.73 5.72
CA GLY A 5 -20.33 1.40 6.18
C GLY A 5 -20.60 2.77 6.82
N ASP A 6 -19.59 3.34 7.50
CA ASP A 6 -19.63 4.73 7.95
C ASP A 6 -19.44 5.66 6.74
N ALA A 7 -20.40 6.54 6.49
CA ALA A 7 -20.39 7.44 5.34
C ALA A 7 -19.18 8.39 5.30
N ARG A 8 -18.53 8.65 6.45
CA ARG A 8 -17.31 9.47 6.53
C ARG A 8 -16.08 8.73 6.02
N LEU A 9 -16.10 7.40 6.07
CA LEU A 9 -15.00 6.55 5.59
C LEU A 9 -15.26 6.00 4.19
N ALA A 10 -16.51 5.99 3.74
CA ALA A 10 -16.87 5.50 2.42
C ALA A 10 -16.09 6.24 1.33
N ALA A 11 -15.54 5.48 0.39
CA ALA A 11 -14.93 6.07 -0.80
C ALA A 11 -15.96 6.92 -1.54
N GLY A 12 -15.57 8.14 -1.90
CA GLY A 12 -16.36 8.95 -2.83
C GLY A 12 -16.43 8.28 -4.22
N PRO A 13 -17.32 8.75 -5.11
CA PRO A 13 -17.52 8.13 -6.42
C PRO A 13 -16.23 7.94 -7.23
N GLU A 14 -15.31 8.90 -7.17
CA GLU A 14 -14.08 8.85 -7.94
C GLU A 14 -13.04 7.89 -7.37
N ALA A 15 -12.87 7.87 -6.05
CA ALA A 15 -12.02 6.89 -5.39
C ALA A 15 -12.56 5.47 -5.59
N ALA A 16 -13.89 5.27 -5.49
CA ALA A 16 -14.52 3.98 -5.75
C ALA A 16 -14.31 3.53 -7.20
N TRP A 17 -14.54 4.42 -8.17
CA TRP A 17 -14.26 4.15 -9.58
C TRP A 17 -12.79 3.76 -9.79
N TYR A 18 -11.84 4.54 -9.26
CA TYR A 18 -10.40 4.24 -9.40
C TYR A 18 -10.06 2.85 -8.84
N LEU A 19 -10.54 2.52 -7.63
CA LEU A 19 -10.26 1.24 -6.97
C LEU A 19 -10.86 0.03 -7.71
N GLU A 20 -11.98 0.23 -8.41
CA GLU A 20 -12.60 -0.79 -9.27
C GLU A 20 -11.85 -0.94 -10.61
N THR A 21 -11.41 0.18 -11.19
CA THR A 21 -10.79 0.23 -12.51
C THR A 21 -9.32 -0.18 -12.50
N VAL A 22 -8.55 0.20 -11.48
CA VAL A 22 -7.08 0.02 -11.42
C VAL A 22 -6.64 -1.44 -11.50
N PHE A 23 -7.51 -2.39 -11.13
CA PHE A 23 -7.21 -3.84 -11.22
C PHE A 23 -7.83 -4.53 -12.44
N THR A 24 -8.24 -3.77 -13.46
CA THR A 24 -8.84 -4.28 -14.69
C THR A 24 -7.95 -3.95 -15.90
N PRO A 25 -7.12 -4.90 -16.39
CA PRO A 25 -6.25 -4.66 -17.54
C PRO A 25 -7.02 -4.17 -18.78
N GLY A 26 -6.45 -3.16 -19.45
CA GLY A 26 -7.03 -2.50 -20.61
C GLY A 26 -7.88 -1.27 -20.28
N GLU A 27 -8.25 -1.06 -19.02
CA GLU A 27 -9.01 0.12 -18.63
C GLU A 27 -8.15 1.40 -18.55
N HIS A 28 -8.81 2.54 -18.70
CA HIS A 28 -8.16 3.85 -18.69
C HIS A 28 -8.32 4.53 -17.32
N LEU A 29 -7.21 4.93 -16.70
CA LEU A 29 -7.21 5.62 -15.39
C LEU A 29 -7.09 7.15 -15.50
N GLY A 30 -6.95 7.67 -16.71
CA GLY A 30 -6.80 9.09 -16.96
C GLY A 30 -5.90 9.35 -18.15
N THR A 31 -5.17 10.45 -18.10
CA THR A 31 -4.23 10.88 -19.13
C THR A 31 -2.92 11.31 -18.51
N VAL A 32 -1.85 11.31 -19.28
CA VAL A 32 -0.55 11.83 -18.84
C VAL A 32 -0.71 13.30 -18.39
N TYR A 33 -0.07 13.67 -17.29
CA TYR A 33 -0.28 14.95 -16.58
C TYR A 33 -0.20 16.20 -17.50
N ASP A 34 0.77 16.22 -18.43
CA ASP A 34 0.97 17.33 -19.39
C ASP A 34 0.52 16.99 -20.83
N ASP A 35 -0.09 15.82 -21.04
CA ASP A 35 -0.63 15.40 -22.34
C ASP A 35 -2.01 14.76 -22.19
N PRO A 36 -3.09 15.56 -22.32
CA PRO A 36 -4.46 15.08 -22.20
C PRO A 36 -4.90 14.19 -23.37
N THR A 37 -4.06 14.01 -24.40
CA THR A 37 -4.37 13.13 -25.54
C THR A 37 -3.83 11.72 -25.37
N THR A 38 -2.87 11.54 -24.46
CA THR A 38 -2.27 10.23 -24.18
C THR A 38 -2.91 9.59 -22.96
N PRO A 39 -3.66 8.48 -23.14
CA PRO A 39 -4.30 7.80 -22.02
C PRO A 39 -3.27 7.08 -21.15
N VAL A 40 -3.55 7.02 -19.85
CA VAL A 40 -2.88 6.09 -18.93
C VAL A 40 -3.75 4.84 -18.82
N VAL A 41 -3.18 3.70 -19.21
CA VAL A 41 -3.90 2.42 -19.34
C VAL A 41 -3.35 1.41 -18.35
N VAL A 42 -4.22 0.65 -17.70
CA VAL A 42 -3.84 -0.50 -16.88
C VAL A 42 -3.26 -1.58 -17.80
N THR A 43 -1.98 -1.90 -17.68
CA THR A 43 -1.31 -2.87 -18.55
C THR A 43 -1.40 -4.29 -18.01
N GLY A 44 -1.52 -4.45 -16.70
CA GLY A 44 -1.60 -5.76 -16.09
C GLY A 44 -1.78 -5.71 -14.58
N VAL A 45 -2.20 -6.84 -14.03
CA VAL A 45 -2.16 -7.11 -12.59
C VAL A 45 -1.27 -8.32 -12.38
N GLU A 46 -0.25 -8.17 -11.55
CA GLU A 46 0.76 -9.18 -11.29
C GLU A 46 0.66 -9.65 -9.83
N GLU A 47 0.59 -10.97 -9.60
CA GLU A 47 0.83 -11.54 -8.28
C GLU A 47 2.35 -11.53 -8.01
N VAL A 48 2.78 -10.67 -7.10
CA VAL A 48 4.19 -10.48 -6.78
C VAL A 48 4.68 -11.56 -5.83
N THR A 49 3.88 -11.88 -4.82
CA THR A 49 4.22 -12.87 -3.79
C THR A 49 3.01 -13.24 -2.93
N THR A 50 3.24 -14.09 -1.94
CA THR A 50 2.36 -14.29 -0.80
C THR A 50 3.00 -13.81 0.50
N ILE A 51 2.19 -13.31 1.43
CA ILE A 51 2.62 -12.81 2.74
C ILE A 51 1.88 -13.55 3.88
N ARG A 52 2.62 -13.99 4.89
CA ARG A 52 2.08 -14.61 6.12
C ARG A 52 1.77 -13.56 7.20
N ILE A 53 0.52 -13.53 7.67
CA ILE A 53 0.02 -12.66 8.74
C ILE A 53 -0.63 -13.53 9.84
N PRO A 54 0.16 -14.26 10.65
CA PRO A 54 -0.35 -15.20 11.64
C PRO A 54 -1.09 -14.53 12.81
N SER A 55 -0.88 -13.24 13.07
CA SER A 55 -1.58 -12.53 14.14
C SER A 55 -2.98 -12.04 13.73
N GLY A 56 -3.26 -11.98 12.42
CA GLY A 56 -4.45 -11.29 11.88
C GLY A 56 -4.41 -9.76 12.06
N ARG A 57 -3.27 -9.21 12.50
CA ARG A 57 -3.02 -7.78 12.72
C ARG A 57 -2.11 -7.27 11.62
N LEU A 58 -2.57 -6.30 10.85
CA LEU A 58 -1.84 -5.80 9.68
C LEU A 58 -1.25 -4.41 9.95
N VAL A 59 0.04 -4.24 9.69
CA VAL A 59 0.68 -2.95 9.49
C VAL A 59 0.63 -2.59 8.01
N VAL A 60 0.27 -1.33 7.73
CA VAL A 60 0.43 -0.71 6.42
C VAL A 60 1.14 0.62 6.61
N ASP A 61 2.46 0.62 6.41
CA ASP A 61 3.32 1.77 6.70
C ASP A 61 4.62 1.71 5.91
N ALA A 62 5.48 2.72 6.03
CA ALA A 62 6.85 2.62 5.56
C ALA A 62 7.68 1.72 6.51
N PRO A 63 8.49 0.79 5.98
CA PRO A 63 9.35 -0.04 6.83
C PRO A 63 10.44 0.77 7.54
N TRP A 64 10.78 1.95 7.03
CA TRP A 64 11.65 2.95 7.64
C TRP A 64 11.17 4.37 7.31
N HIS A 65 11.51 5.33 8.15
CA HIS A 65 11.32 6.76 7.87
C HIS A 65 12.68 7.46 7.84
N ASP A 66 12.94 8.24 6.78
CA ASP A 66 14.22 8.94 6.62
C ASP A 66 14.45 9.97 7.74
N ASP A 67 13.36 10.58 8.22
CA ASP A 67 13.34 11.47 9.39
C ASP A 67 13.79 10.82 10.71
N GLU A 68 13.78 9.49 10.79
CA GLU A 68 14.16 8.72 11.99
C GLU A 68 15.51 8.01 11.87
N ALA A 69 16.29 8.29 10.80
CA ALA A 69 17.57 7.62 10.56
C ALA A 69 18.56 7.77 11.73
N ARG A 70 18.55 8.92 12.42
CA ARG A 70 19.42 9.18 13.58
C ARG A 70 19.02 8.36 14.80
N GLU A 71 17.72 8.19 15.01
CA GLU A 71 17.15 7.38 16.08
C GLU A 71 17.51 5.91 15.86
N TYR A 72 17.39 5.42 14.63
CA TYR A 72 17.82 4.08 14.24
C TYR A 72 19.31 3.83 14.53
N GLU A 73 20.20 4.72 14.08
CA GLU A 73 21.65 4.61 14.30
C GLU A 73 22.03 4.57 15.78
N ARG A 74 21.27 5.27 16.63
CA ARG A 74 21.50 5.34 18.08
C ARG A 74 20.73 4.29 18.88
N GLY A 75 19.94 3.44 18.23
CA GLY A 75 19.07 2.47 18.90
C GLY A 75 18.01 3.13 19.80
N LEU A 76 17.57 4.34 19.46
CA LEU A 76 16.54 5.07 20.20
C LEU A 76 15.14 4.59 19.81
N PRO A 77 14.14 4.77 20.70
CA PRO A 77 12.74 4.52 20.35
C PRO A 77 12.31 5.32 19.13
N THR A 78 11.53 4.70 18.26
CA THR A 78 10.94 5.31 17.06
C THR A 78 9.43 5.29 17.12
N LYS A 79 8.76 6.01 16.22
CA LYS A 79 7.31 5.99 16.12
C LYS A 79 6.80 4.56 15.93
N PRO A 80 5.67 4.20 16.58
CA PRO A 80 5.04 2.93 16.30
C PRO A 80 4.57 2.89 14.84
N PRO A 81 4.53 1.70 14.22
CA PRO A 81 3.98 1.58 12.88
C PRO A 81 2.49 1.89 12.86
N ARG A 82 1.99 2.28 11.69
CA ARG A 82 0.56 2.36 11.42
C ARG A 82 -0.06 0.98 11.28
N GLU A 83 -0.46 0.41 12.41
CA GLU A 83 -1.29 -0.79 12.48
C GLU A 83 -2.76 -0.46 12.17
N LEU A 84 -3.39 -1.22 11.28
CA LEU A 84 -4.81 -1.08 10.99
C LEU A 84 -5.67 -1.52 12.18
N ALA A 85 -6.72 -0.73 12.46
CA ALA A 85 -7.73 -1.06 13.46
C ALA A 85 -8.55 -2.29 13.06
N VAL A 86 -8.70 -2.55 11.76
CA VAL A 86 -9.37 -3.76 11.26
C VAL A 86 -8.49 -4.99 11.51
N ARG A 87 -9.14 -6.10 11.87
CA ARG A 87 -8.51 -7.42 11.92
C ARG A 87 -8.89 -8.21 10.68
N ILE A 88 -7.94 -8.95 10.15
CA ILE A 88 -8.16 -9.98 9.14
C ILE A 88 -8.02 -11.35 9.78
N PRO A 89 -8.59 -12.41 9.20
CA PRO A 89 -8.27 -13.76 9.64
C PRO A 89 -6.74 -13.97 9.65
N PRO A 90 -6.19 -14.76 10.57
CA PRO A 90 -4.82 -15.23 10.44
C PRO A 90 -4.65 -16.08 9.18
N GLY A 91 -3.58 -15.86 8.41
CA GLY A 91 -3.37 -16.64 7.20
C GLY A 91 -2.25 -16.16 6.29
N THR A 92 -2.24 -16.73 5.09
CA THR A 92 -1.34 -16.36 4.00
C THR A 92 -2.14 -15.74 2.88
N TYR A 93 -1.70 -14.58 2.40
CA TYR A 93 -2.46 -13.74 1.47
C TYR A 93 -1.64 -13.38 0.24
N ARG A 94 -2.30 -13.20 -0.90
CA ARG A 94 -1.65 -12.77 -2.14
C ARG A 94 -1.42 -11.27 -2.12
N VAL A 95 -0.22 -10.86 -2.54
CA VAL A 95 0.11 -9.46 -2.81
C VAL A 95 0.14 -9.29 -4.32
N GLU A 96 -0.67 -8.37 -4.83
CA GLU A 96 -0.79 -8.09 -6.25
C GLU A 96 -0.51 -6.61 -6.52
N ILE A 97 0.18 -6.31 -7.62
CA ILE A 97 0.43 -4.95 -8.10
C ILE A 97 -0.34 -4.73 -9.40
N ALA A 98 -1.03 -3.60 -9.48
CA ALA A 98 -1.57 -3.08 -10.72
C ALA A 98 -0.56 -2.13 -11.36
N TRP A 99 -0.22 -2.42 -12.61
CA TRP A 99 0.68 -1.62 -13.42
C TRP A 99 -0.09 -0.80 -14.45
N THR A 100 0.38 0.41 -14.70
CA THR A 100 -0.12 1.26 -15.79
C THR A 100 1.00 1.62 -16.74
N ALA A 101 0.65 2.00 -17.97
CA ALA A 101 1.54 2.69 -18.89
C ALA A 101 0.86 3.93 -19.45
N GLY A 102 1.60 5.02 -19.51
CA GLY A 102 1.22 6.27 -20.17
C GLY A 102 2.46 6.85 -20.87
N PRO A 103 2.73 6.45 -22.12
CA PRO A 103 3.96 6.84 -22.80
C PRO A 103 4.09 8.36 -22.91
N TYR A 104 5.30 8.88 -22.74
CA TYR A 104 5.56 10.32 -22.82
C TYR A 104 6.95 10.62 -23.36
N GLU A 105 7.14 11.85 -23.84
CA GLU A 105 8.45 12.37 -24.26
C GLU A 105 8.98 13.34 -23.20
N PHE A 106 10.25 13.18 -22.81
CA PHE A 106 10.96 14.12 -21.94
C PHE A 106 12.37 14.37 -22.47
N PHE A 107 12.68 15.64 -22.72
CA PHE A 107 13.95 16.06 -23.36
C PHE A 107 14.31 15.31 -24.65
N GLY A 108 13.32 14.96 -25.48
CA GLY A 108 13.52 14.25 -26.74
C GLY A 108 13.69 12.73 -26.61
N GLU A 109 13.64 12.19 -25.38
CA GLU A 109 13.65 10.75 -25.11
C GLU A 109 12.22 10.26 -24.86
N HIS A 110 11.89 9.08 -25.40
CA HIS A 110 10.59 8.44 -25.23
C HIS A 110 10.64 7.44 -24.09
N PHE A 111 9.67 7.54 -23.18
CA PHE A 111 9.50 6.65 -22.04
C PHE A 111 8.16 5.93 -22.14
N ASP A 112 8.12 4.65 -21.78
CA ASP A 112 6.88 3.86 -21.76
C ASP A 112 5.91 4.32 -20.65
N GLY A 113 6.40 5.10 -19.68
CA GLY A 113 5.62 5.63 -18.57
C GLY A 113 5.00 4.53 -17.70
N VAL A 114 5.73 3.43 -17.50
CA VAL A 114 5.28 2.32 -16.66
C VAL A 114 5.37 2.73 -15.19
N ALA A 115 4.26 2.63 -14.47
CA ALA A 115 4.16 2.99 -13.05
C ALA A 115 3.32 1.98 -12.28
N CYS A 116 3.61 1.84 -10.98
CA CYS A 116 2.73 1.15 -10.04
C CYS A 116 1.55 2.09 -9.76
N ALA A 117 0.32 1.63 -10.02
CA ALA A 117 -0.89 2.42 -9.80
C ALA A 117 -1.55 2.08 -8.45
N ALA A 118 -1.49 0.81 -8.04
CA ALA A 118 -1.95 0.36 -6.75
C ALA A 118 -1.34 -0.99 -6.38
N THR A 119 -1.20 -1.24 -5.09
CA THR A 119 -0.88 -2.56 -4.55
C THR A 119 -2.05 -3.06 -3.72
N ARG A 120 -2.44 -4.33 -3.87
CA ARG A 120 -3.48 -4.94 -3.04
C ARG A 120 -3.03 -6.22 -2.35
N LEU A 121 -3.51 -6.37 -1.12
CA LEU A 121 -3.53 -7.61 -0.38
C LEU A 121 -4.91 -8.26 -0.55
N ARG A 122 -4.97 -9.44 -1.17
CA ARG A 122 -6.22 -10.19 -1.34
C ARG A 122 -6.48 -11.09 -0.14
N ILE A 123 -7.51 -10.76 0.62
CA ILE A 123 -7.92 -11.46 1.85
C ILE A 123 -8.86 -12.63 1.54
N SER A 124 -9.72 -12.46 0.54
CA SER A 124 -10.62 -13.51 0.05
C SER A 124 -10.92 -13.32 -1.44
N ASP A 125 -11.53 -14.31 -2.07
CA ASP A 125 -12.03 -14.21 -3.45
C ASP A 125 -13.47 -13.67 -3.53
N ASP A 126 -14.08 -13.27 -2.41
CA ASP A 126 -15.41 -12.67 -2.41
C ASP A 126 -15.41 -11.32 -3.14
N PRO A 127 -16.44 -11.01 -3.95
CA PRO A 127 -16.55 -9.72 -4.62
C PRO A 127 -16.62 -8.56 -3.63
N VAL A 128 -15.85 -7.51 -3.91
CA VAL A 128 -15.96 -6.22 -3.22
C VAL A 128 -17.24 -5.52 -3.67
N ILE A 129 -18.08 -5.13 -2.71
CA ILE A 129 -19.33 -4.39 -2.97
C ILE A 129 -19.25 -2.92 -2.56
N GLY A 130 -18.13 -2.50 -1.98
CA GLY A 130 -17.87 -1.12 -1.60
C GLY A 130 -16.53 -0.96 -0.89
N TRP A 131 -16.09 0.29 -0.80
CA TRP A 131 -14.78 0.67 -0.29
C TRP A 131 -14.91 1.64 0.88
N GLU A 132 -14.08 1.44 1.89
CA GLU A 132 -13.93 2.36 3.01
C GLU A 132 -12.45 2.63 3.30
N MET A 133 -12.16 3.81 3.82
CA MET A 133 -10.82 4.17 4.26
C MET A 133 -10.42 3.31 5.47
N GLY A 134 -9.26 2.67 5.39
CA GLY A 134 -8.72 1.82 6.43
C GLY A 134 -8.08 2.63 7.54
N LEU A 135 -8.72 2.69 8.70
CA LEU A 135 -8.20 3.40 9.87
C LEU A 135 -7.05 2.65 10.56
N GLY A 136 -6.08 3.39 11.05
CA GLY A 136 -5.08 2.95 12.00
C GLY A 136 -5.66 2.92 13.42
N ILE A 137 -5.00 2.21 14.33
CA ILE A 137 -5.42 2.13 15.74
C ILE A 137 -5.50 3.51 16.41
N ASP A 138 -4.62 4.44 16.01
CA ASP A 138 -4.51 5.78 16.60
C ASP A 138 -5.26 6.86 15.78
N ASP A 139 -5.95 6.47 14.70
CA ASP A 139 -6.72 7.41 13.88
C ASP A 139 -8.04 7.79 14.56
N ASP A 140 -8.31 9.10 14.64
CA ASP A 140 -9.51 9.65 15.24
C ASP A 140 -10.39 10.31 14.18
N ILE A 141 -11.44 9.59 13.78
CA ILE A 141 -12.39 10.01 12.74
C ILE A 141 -13.07 11.35 13.05
N ASP A 142 -13.22 11.71 14.33
CA ASP A 142 -13.89 12.96 14.71
C ASP A 142 -13.01 14.19 14.49
N ARG A 143 -11.70 13.97 14.25
CA ARG A 143 -10.74 15.02 13.90
C ARG A 143 -10.62 15.23 12.39
N LEU A 144 -11.13 14.29 11.58
CA LEU A 144 -11.02 14.32 10.13
C LEU A 144 -11.87 15.46 9.55
N GLN A 145 -11.22 16.45 8.93
CA GLN A 145 -11.94 17.51 8.24
C GLN A 145 -12.51 17.02 6.90
N PRO A 146 -13.56 17.67 6.37
CA PRO A 146 -14.07 17.35 5.04
C PRO A 146 -12.97 17.40 3.97
N GLY A 147 -12.77 16.30 3.25
CA GLY A 147 -11.75 16.17 2.20
C GLY A 147 -10.37 15.72 2.69
N GLU A 148 -10.16 15.62 4.01
CA GLU A 148 -8.94 15.00 4.54
C GLU A 148 -9.02 13.46 4.45
N GLN A 149 -7.85 12.84 4.39
CA GLN A 149 -7.70 11.40 4.33
C GLN A 149 -6.60 10.96 5.29
N PHE A 150 -6.86 9.88 6.03
CA PHE A 150 -5.80 9.21 6.77
C PHE A 150 -4.87 8.50 5.79
N ARG A 151 -3.57 8.75 5.95
CA ARG A 151 -2.51 8.16 5.13
C ARG A 151 -1.37 7.70 6.02
N PHE A 152 -0.66 6.67 5.59
CA PHE A 152 0.71 6.49 6.07
C PHE A 152 1.64 7.39 5.26
N TYR A 153 2.83 7.63 5.79
CA TYR A 153 3.81 8.54 5.21
C TYR A 153 5.07 7.79 4.81
N SER A 154 5.63 8.13 3.65
CA SER A 154 6.87 7.52 3.17
C SER A 154 7.67 8.49 2.30
N ASP A 155 8.76 9.04 2.84
CA ASP A 155 9.68 9.89 2.07
C ASP A 155 10.39 9.13 0.95
N ALA A 156 10.65 7.84 1.18
CA ALA A 156 11.38 6.99 0.26
C ALA A 156 10.50 6.42 -0.87
N ASN A 157 9.23 6.82 -0.96
CA ASN A 157 8.23 6.26 -1.87
C ASN A 157 8.04 4.74 -1.73
N VAL A 158 8.23 4.20 -0.51
CA VAL A 158 8.11 2.77 -0.19
C VAL A 158 7.13 2.56 0.96
N GLY A 159 6.10 1.76 0.72
CA GLY A 159 5.23 1.21 1.76
C GLY A 159 5.53 -0.28 1.99
N CYS A 160 4.89 -0.86 2.99
CA CYS A 160 4.91 -2.30 3.20
C CYS A 160 3.62 -2.82 3.85
N PHE A 161 3.35 -4.09 3.60
CA PHE A 161 2.44 -4.90 4.40
C PHE A 161 3.27 -5.73 5.37
N ALA A 162 2.89 -5.80 6.63
CA ALA A 162 3.58 -6.64 7.62
C ALA A 162 2.65 -7.14 8.73
N ASP A 163 3.00 -8.28 9.32
CA ASP A 163 2.33 -8.73 10.55
C ASP A 163 2.72 -7.82 11.73
N ALA A 164 1.72 -7.21 12.39
CA ALA A 164 1.96 -6.29 13.49
C ALA A 164 2.58 -6.97 14.72
N GLY A 165 2.33 -8.27 14.92
CA GLY A 165 2.92 -9.07 15.99
C GLY A 165 4.41 -9.36 15.82
N ALA A 166 4.95 -9.23 14.60
CA ALA A 166 6.36 -9.44 14.29
C ALA A 166 7.09 -8.18 13.80
N TRP A 167 6.43 -7.01 13.80
CA TRP A 167 6.95 -5.76 13.22
C TRP A 167 8.40 -5.44 13.59
N THR A 168 8.74 -5.47 14.87
CA THR A 168 10.09 -5.10 15.33
C THR A 168 11.17 -5.95 14.67
N ALA A 169 10.94 -7.25 14.51
CA ALA A 169 11.91 -8.14 13.86
C ALA A 169 11.92 -7.95 12.34
N LEU A 170 10.74 -7.81 11.74
CA LEU A 170 10.58 -7.67 10.29
C LEU A 170 11.11 -6.34 9.73
N ALA A 171 10.94 -5.24 10.47
CA ALA A 171 11.39 -3.91 10.04
C ALA A 171 12.87 -3.64 10.40
N ALA A 172 13.46 -4.40 11.33
CA ALA A 172 14.84 -4.19 11.78
C ALA A 172 15.88 -4.13 10.64
N PRO A 173 15.83 -4.99 9.60
CA PRO A 173 16.80 -4.92 8.50
C PRO A 173 16.78 -3.59 7.73
N PHE A 174 15.61 -2.95 7.61
CA PHE A 174 15.47 -1.64 6.95
C PHE A 174 15.96 -0.48 7.82
N ARG A 175 16.09 -0.71 9.13
CA ARG A 175 16.42 0.29 10.14
C ARG A 175 17.85 0.12 10.68
N THR A 176 18.70 -0.61 9.97
CA THR A 176 20.08 -0.85 10.38
C THR A 176 21.03 0.06 9.59
N TYR A 177 21.78 0.90 10.31
CA TYR A 177 22.68 1.90 9.75
C TYR A 177 24.11 1.73 10.28
N VAL A 178 25.10 1.97 9.42
CA VAL A 178 26.53 2.05 9.77
C VAL A 178 27.14 3.25 9.06
N ASP A 179 27.89 4.07 9.80
CA ASP A 179 28.57 5.27 9.28
C ASP A 179 27.64 6.23 8.50
N GLY A 180 26.40 6.42 8.99
CA GLY A 180 25.41 7.30 8.37
C GLY A 180 24.74 6.76 7.10
N GLY A 181 24.95 5.49 6.73
CA GLY A 181 24.30 4.86 5.58
C GLY A 181 23.55 3.56 5.96
N PRO A 182 22.50 3.18 5.21
CA PRO A 182 21.81 1.92 5.43
C PRO A 182 22.74 0.74 5.10
N VAL A 183 22.71 -0.28 5.94
CA VAL A 183 23.47 -1.53 5.71
C VAL A 183 22.75 -2.37 4.65
N SER A 184 23.51 -3.16 3.90
CA SER A 184 22.93 -4.21 3.05
C SER A 184 22.07 -5.13 3.91
N ARG A 185 20.80 -5.27 3.54
CA ARG A 185 19.83 -6.09 4.28
C ARG A 185 19.69 -7.47 3.64
N ASP A 186 19.44 -8.47 4.48
CA ASP A 186 19.09 -9.82 4.04
C ASP A 186 17.59 -9.87 3.75
N SER A 187 17.22 -9.41 2.56
CA SER A 187 15.86 -9.42 2.04
C SER A 187 15.83 -10.19 0.70
N GLU A 188 14.71 -10.85 0.45
CA GLU A 188 14.45 -11.47 -0.84
C GLU A 188 13.95 -10.41 -1.81
N GLN A 189 14.59 -10.32 -2.98
CA GLN A 189 14.16 -9.44 -4.06
C GLN A 189 12.98 -10.07 -4.81
N LEU A 190 11.91 -9.30 -4.98
CA LEU A 190 10.67 -9.69 -5.65
C LEU A 190 10.47 -8.85 -6.93
N PRO A 191 9.56 -9.26 -7.83
CA PRO A 191 9.16 -8.43 -8.96
C PRO A 191 8.70 -7.03 -8.53
N GLY A 192 8.79 -6.06 -9.44
CA GLY A 192 8.29 -4.70 -9.19
C GLY A 192 9.08 -3.92 -8.15
N TRP A 193 10.37 -4.23 -7.95
CA TRP A 193 11.25 -3.60 -6.93
C TRP A 193 10.76 -3.82 -5.49
N CYS A 194 9.93 -4.84 -5.29
CA CYS A 194 9.47 -5.24 -3.97
C CYS A 194 10.54 -6.08 -3.27
N GLU A 195 10.50 -6.09 -1.94
CA GLU A 195 11.37 -6.88 -1.09
C GLU A 195 10.55 -7.63 -0.05
N ARG A 196 10.98 -8.84 0.30
CA ARG A 196 10.42 -9.60 1.42
C ARG A 196 11.45 -9.81 2.53
N VAL A 197 11.02 -9.55 3.75
CA VAL A 197 11.70 -10.00 4.97
C VAL A 197 10.80 -10.99 5.69
N THR A 198 11.42 -12.01 6.26
CA THR A 198 10.74 -13.16 6.83
C THR A 198 11.25 -13.43 8.25
N ASP A 199 10.33 -13.58 9.20
CA ASP A 199 10.62 -14.12 10.53
C ASP A 199 10.09 -15.56 10.62
N GLU A 200 10.97 -16.53 10.38
CA GLU A 200 10.61 -17.95 10.45
C GLU A 200 10.20 -18.41 11.86
N SER A 201 10.66 -17.75 12.92
CA SER A 201 10.26 -18.13 14.29
C SER A 201 8.80 -17.79 14.57
N ARG A 202 8.30 -16.72 13.94
CA ARG A 202 6.93 -16.24 14.06
C ARG A 202 6.04 -16.64 12.87
N GLN A 203 6.64 -17.20 11.82
CA GLN A 203 5.97 -17.50 10.55
C GLN A 203 5.26 -16.26 9.99
N ALA A 204 5.94 -15.12 10.03
CA ALA A 204 5.41 -13.82 9.66
C ALA A 204 6.31 -13.16 8.63
N ASP A 205 5.71 -12.37 7.75
CA ASP A 205 6.42 -11.71 6.65
C ASP A 205 6.15 -10.21 6.64
N LEU A 206 7.08 -9.47 6.04
CA LEU A 206 6.94 -8.08 5.59
C LEU A 206 7.24 -8.04 4.10
N VAL A 207 6.36 -7.42 3.32
CA VAL A 207 6.52 -7.23 1.87
C VAL A 207 6.43 -5.76 1.55
N THR A 208 7.47 -5.19 0.94
CA THR A 208 7.48 -3.80 0.49
C THR A 208 6.78 -3.63 -0.85
N PHE A 209 6.36 -2.40 -1.14
CA PHE A 209 5.78 -2.00 -2.42
C PHE A 209 5.99 -0.50 -2.64
N THR A 210 5.89 -0.05 -3.89
CA THR A 210 5.97 1.38 -4.24
C THR A 210 4.74 2.15 -3.77
N ALA A 211 4.96 3.23 -3.02
CA ALA A 211 3.92 4.12 -2.53
C ALA A 211 4.41 5.57 -2.47
N GLU A 212 4.08 6.36 -3.49
CA GLU A 212 4.55 7.75 -3.64
C GLU A 212 4.14 8.65 -2.45
N SER A 213 5.11 9.07 -1.65
CA SER A 213 4.89 9.83 -0.41
C SER A 213 3.99 9.09 0.60
N GLY A 214 3.87 7.78 0.49
CA GLY A 214 2.88 6.96 1.21
C GLY A 214 1.54 6.87 0.46
N GLY A 215 0.44 6.70 1.19
CA GLY A 215 -0.86 6.55 0.52
C GLY A 215 -2.03 6.32 1.47
N VAL A 216 -3.23 6.45 0.92
CA VAL A 216 -4.46 6.06 1.59
C VAL A 216 -4.61 4.54 1.51
N VAL A 217 -4.96 3.94 2.63
CA VAL A 217 -5.32 2.52 2.70
C VAL A 217 -6.82 2.39 2.52
N TRP A 218 -7.26 1.54 1.60
CA TRP A 218 -8.67 1.26 1.32
C TRP A 218 -9.00 -0.18 1.65
N LEU A 219 -10.15 -0.42 2.29
CA LEU A 219 -10.68 -1.73 2.62
C LEU A 219 -11.85 -2.03 1.68
N GLY A 220 -11.69 -3.06 0.85
CA GLY A 220 -12.75 -3.60 0.01
C GLY A 220 -13.61 -4.54 0.83
N ARG A 221 -14.89 -4.22 0.99
CA ARG A 221 -15.84 -4.96 1.83
C ARG A 221 -16.67 -5.93 0.99
N ALA A 222 -16.74 -7.18 1.42
CA ALA A 222 -17.63 -8.18 0.85
C ALA A 222 -19.08 -7.92 1.30
N LYS A 223 -20.04 -8.65 0.69
CA LYS A 223 -21.47 -8.54 1.03
C LYS A 223 -21.76 -8.80 2.52
N THR A 224 -20.97 -9.63 3.17
CA THR A 224 -21.05 -9.94 4.60
C THR A 224 -20.53 -8.82 5.49
N GLY A 225 -19.77 -7.87 4.93
CA GLY A 225 -19.01 -6.84 5.66
C GLY A 225 -17.58 -7.27 5.98
N ASP A 226 -17.17 -8.49 5.67
CA ASP A 226 -15.79 -8.93 5.85
C ASP A 226 -14.85 -8.21 4.87
N VAL A 227 -13.57 -8.06 5.23
CA VAL A 227 -12.57 -7.50 4.33
C VAL A 227 -12.24 -8.56 3.27
N ALA A 228 -12.47 -8.22 2.00
CA ALA A 228 -12.08 -9.04 0.86
C ALA A 228 -10.73 -8.58 0.27
N ALA A 229 -10.43 -7.28 0.33
CA ALA A 229 -9.19 -6.72 -0.17
C ALA A 229 -8.73 -5.53 0.68
N ILE A 230 -7.42 -5.31 0.73
CA ILE A 230 -6.80 -4.10 1.28
C ILE A 230 -5.93 -3.51 0.19
N VAL A 231 -6.17 -2.25 -0.18
CA VAL A 231 -5.50 -1.59 -1.31
C VAL A 231 -4.76 -0.37 -0.80
N VAL A 232 -3.54 -0.17 -1.30
CA VAL A 232 -2.83 1.11 -1.23
C VAL A 232 -2.73 1.65 -2.64
N THR A 233 -3.26 2.85 -2.85
CA THR A 233 -3.09 3.57 -4.10
C THR A 233 -1.71 4.24 -4.10
N SER A 234 -0.91 3.94 -5.12
CA SER A 234 0.32 4.67 -5.39
C SER A 234 -0.12 5.97 -6.05
N GLY A 235 0.11 7.12 -5.38
CA GLY A 235 -0.45 8.39 -5.82
C GLY A 235 -0.16 8.64 -7.29
N MET A 236 -1.17 8.65 -8.15
CA MET A 236 -1.00 9.10 -9.53
C MET A 236 -1.16 10.62 -9.54
N PRO A 237 -0.12 11.40 -9.86
CA PRO A 237 -0.26 12.83 -10.03
C PRO A 237 -1.18 13.10 -11.23
N GLY A 238 -2.39 13.58 -10.99
CA GLY A 238 -3.30 14.00 -12.06
C GLY A 238 -4.32 12.96 -12.54
N ALA A 239 -4.47 11.81 -11.88
CA ALA A 239 -5.75 11.12 -11.92
C ALA A 239 -6.77 12.11 -11.33
N LYS A 240 -7.66 12.64 -12.17
CA LYS A 240 -8.80 13.38 -11.62
C LYS A 240 -9.48 12.43 -10.64
N ALA A 241 -9.62 12.94 -9.43
CA ALA A 241 -10.40 12.42 -8.31
C ALA A 241 -11.48 13.47 -7.98
#